data_AF-A0AAV4QXD4-F1
#
_entry.id   AF-A0AAV4QXD4-F1
#
_cell.length_a   1.000
_cell.length_b   1.000
_cell.length_c   1.000
_cell.angle_alpha   90.00
_cell.angle_beta   90.00
_cell.angle_gamma   90.00
#
_symmetry.space_group_name_H-M   'P 1'
#
loop_
_entity.id
_entity.type
_entity.pdbx_description
1 polymer ?
#
loop_
_entity_poly.entity_id
_entity_poly.type
_entity_poly.pdbx_seq_one_letter_code
_entity_poly.pdbx_strand_id
1 'polypeptide(L)'
;MILNSVDLSVDPCKDFYSYCCGGWERHHSIPADKNKYGAIEELQTKVLLQLKGKRSIRFQFKTSDKFGNSESAFFSVFFTDLLESEESDGVAVQNAFSFYKSCMNTSSIESRGALPFLQFAAEWGGWPVVDTSWSAKKFQPLSAIAKIQIKTGYGYILPIIVGTDPKTQPESCYK
;
A
#
# COMPACT_ATOMS: atom_id res chain seq x y z
N MET A 1 -19.60 3.68 -20.28
CA MET A 1 -18.19 3.76 -19.83
C MET A 1 -17.29 4.27 -20.96
N ILE A 2 -17.22 3.60 -22.12
CA ILE A 2 -16.39 4.07 -23.26
C ILE A 2 -16.91 5.36 -23.88
N LEU A 3 -18.23 5.46 -24.12
CA LEU A 3 -18.83 6.62 -24.81
C LEU A 3 -18.64 7.96 -24.07
N ASN A 4 -18.45 7.95 -22.74
CA ASN A 4 -18.24 9.18 -21.97
C ASN A 4 -16.76 9.60 -21.90
N SER A 5 -15.85 8.69 -22.24
CA SER A 5 -14.41 8.95 -22.23
C SER A 5 -13.92 9.50 -23.57
N VAL A 6 -14.59 9.11 -24.67
CA VAL A 6 -14.22 9.48 -26.05
C VAL A 6 -14.62 10.93 -26.35
N ASP A 7 -13.74 11.63 -27.06
CA ASP A 7 -13.95 12.94 -27.66
C ASP A 7 -14.10 12.84 -29.18
N LEU A 8 -15.34 12.81 -29.66
CA LEU A 8 -15.66 12.71 -31.09
C LEU A 8 -15.29 13.96 -31.90
N SER A 9 -14.86 15.05 -31.26
CA SER A 9 -14.44 16.27 -31.96
C SER A 9 -13.01 16.19 -32.51
N VAL A 10 -12.22 15.20 -32.07
CA VAL A 10 -10.82 15.01 -32.46
C VAL A 10 -10.73 13.92 -33.55
N ASP A 11 -9.88 14.14 -34.56
CA ASP A 11 -9.59 13.15 -35.59
C ASP A 11 -8.68 12.03 -35.03
N PRO A 12 -9.14 10.77 -34.92
CA PRO A 12 -8.36 9.67 -34.36
C PRO A 12 -7.11 9.33 -35.17
N CYS A 13 -7.06 9.67 -36.47
CA CYS A 13 -5.88 9.44 -37.31
C CYS A 13 -4.76 10.44 -37.04
N LYS A 14 -5.04 11.53 -36.30
CA LYS A 14 -4.07 12.57 -35.96
C LYS A 14 -3.68 12.55 -34.48
N ASP A 15 -4.65 12.38 -33.59
CA ASP A 15 -4.42 12.28 -32.15
C ASP A 15 -5.40 11.28 -31.52
N PHE A 16 -4.99 10.02 -31.54
CA PHE A 16 -5.78 8.93 -30.98
C PHE A 16 -5.95 9.04 -29.46
N TYR A 17 -5.00 9.67 -28.75
CA TYR A 17 -5.09 9.80 -27.30
C TYR A 17 -6.19 10.78 -26.90
N SER A 18 -6.18 11.99 -27.47
CA SER A 18 -7.21 12.99 -27.20
C SER A 18 -8.59 12.51 -27.66
N TYR A 19 -8.66 11.78 -28.78
CA TYR A 19 -9.90 11.14 -29.22
C TYR A 19 -10.41 10.11 -28.21
N CYS A 20 -9.57 9.24 -27.65
CA CYS A 20 -10.03 8.19 -26.73
C CYS A 20 -10.27 8.67 -25.29
N CYS A 21 -9.50 9.66 -24.83
CA CYS A 21 -9.41 10.04 -23.42
C CYS A 21 -9.88 11.48 -23.12
N GLY A 22 -9.96 12.35 -24.12
CA GLY A 22 -10.25 13.78 -23.91
C GLY A 22 -11.60 14.05 -23.26
N GLY A 23 -12.60 13.17 -23.45
CA GLY A 23 -13.87 13.23 -22.73
C GLY A 23 -13.73 12.90 -21.25
N TRP A 24 -12.85 11.96 -20.91
CA TRP A 24 -12.57 11.56 -19.52
C TRP A 24 -11.83 12.67 -18.76
N GLU A 25 -10.79 13.25 -19.36
CA GLU A 25 -9.97 14.30 -18.75
C GLU A 25 -10.79 15.53 -18.34
N ARG A 26 -11.78 15.91 -19.16
CA ARG A 26 -12.69 17.05 -18.86
C ARG A 26 -13.46 16.88 -17.55
N HIS A 27 -13.71 15.65 -17.11
CA HIS A 27 -14.53 15.36 -15.93
C HIS A 27 -13.73 14.79 -14.75
N HIS A 28 -12.44 14.50 -14.94
CA HIS A 28 -11.60 13.84 -13.95
C HIS A 28 -10.34 14.65 -13.68
N SER A 29 -10.52 15.78 -13.00
CA SER A 29 -9.39 16.53 -12.45
C SER A 29 -8.61 15.69 -11.44
N ILE A 30 -7.29 15.89 -11.41
CA ILE A 30 -6.41 15.18 -10.49
C ILE A 30 -6.80 15.56 -9.04
N PRO A 31 -7.18 14.59 -8.19
CA PRO A 31 -7.49 14.85 -6.79
C PRO A 31 -6.30 15.43 -6.02
N ALA A 32 -6.55 16.21 -4.96
CA ALA A 32 -5.51 16.91 -4.20
C ALA A 32 -4.49 15.97 -3.51
N ASP A 33 -4.88 14.73 -3.23
CA ASP A 33 -4.04 13.69 -2.62
C ASP A 33 -3.18 12.93 -3.66
N LYS A 34 -3.28 13.28 -4.96
CA LYS A 34 -2.59 12.58 -6.05
C LYS A 34 -1.80 13.54 -6.93
N ASN A 35 -0.70 13.06 -7.48
CA ASN A 35 0.08 13.77 -8.50
C ASN A 35 -0.25 13.34 -9.93
N LYS A 36 -1.02 12.26 -10.10
CA LYS A 36 -1.51 11.73 -11.37
C LYS A 36 -2.85 11.04 -11.16
N TYR A 37 -3.70 11.03 -12.19
CA TYR A 37 -4.98 10.34 -12.12
C TYR A 37 -5.38 9.79 -13.48
N GLY A 38 -5.77 8.52 -13.49
CA GLY A 38 -6.12 7.76 -14.67
C GLY A 38 -6.77 6.44 -14.28
N ALA A 39 -6.95 5.55 -15.26
CA ALA A 39 -7.61 4.27 -15.05
C ALA A 39 -6.90 3.38 -14.01
N ILE A 40 -5.56 3.42 -13.98
CA ILE A 40 -4.76 2.62 -13.03
C ILE A 40 -4.97 3.14 -11.61
N GLU A 41 -4.90 4.45 -11.40
CA GLU A 41 -5.07 5.07 -10.09
C GLU A 41 -6.51 4.95 -9.58
N GLU A 42 -7.51 4.98 -10.47
CA GLU A 42 -8.91 4.70 -10.12
C GLU A 42 -9.07 3.25 -9.64
N LEU A 43 -8.50 2.29 -10.36
CA LEU A 43 -8.54 0.87 -9.99
C LEU A 43 -7.81 0.62 -8.67
N GLN A 44 -6.61 1.19 -8.50
CA GLN A 44 -5.84 1.09 -7.25
C GLN A 44 -6.63 1.64 -6.06
N THR A 45 -7.30 2.78 -6.21
CA THR A 45 -8.17 3.31 -5.16
C THR A 45 -9.33 2.36 -4.85
N LYS A 46 -9.97 1.76 -5.86
CA LYS A 46 -11.02 0.77 -5.63
C LYS A 46 -10.49 -0.46 -4.88
N VAL A 47 -9.34 -0.99 -5.27
CA VAL A 47 -8.69 -2.13 -4.58
C VAL A 47 -8.36 -1.75 -3.14
N LEU A 48 -7.76 -0.58 -2.91
CA LEU A 48 -7.46 -0.09 -1.56
C LEU A 48 -8.72 0.08 -0.71
N LEU A 49 -9.82 0.54 -1.28
CA LEU A 49 -11.10 0.62 -0.58
C LEU A 49 -11.65 -0.77 -0.24
N GLN A 50 -11.50 -1.76 -1.12
CA GLN A 50 -11.86 -3.14 -0.78
C GLN A 50 -11.00 -3.70 0.36
N LEU A 51 -9.70 -3.37 0.38
CA LEU A 51 -8.81 -3.75 1.48
C LEU A 51 -9.14 -3.02 2.80
N LYS A 52 -9.67 -1.80 2.72
CA LYS A 52 -10.00 -0.93 3.87
C LYS A 52 -11.45 -1.05 4.36
N GLY A 53 -12.37 -1.64 3.59
CA GLY A 53 -13.67 -2.05 4.12
C GLY A 53 -14.83 -2.14 3.13
N LYS A 54 -15.80 -2.99 3.47
CA LYS A 54 -17.24 -2.75 3.20
C LYS A 54 -18.11 -3.43 4.26
N ARG A 55 -19.06 -2.63 4.77
CA ARG A 55 -20.09 -2.90 5.78
C ARG A 55 -20.78 -4.28 5.71
N SER A 56 -21.04 -4.82 6.89
CA SER A 56 -21.94 -5.94 7.18
C SER A 56 -23.35 -5.73 6.60
N ILE A 57 -23.85 -6.71 5.84
CA ILE A 57 -25.29 -6.92 5.63
C ILE A 57 -25.65 -8.24 6.31
N ARG A 58 -26.36 -8.15 7.43
CA ARG A 58 -26.90 -9.31 8.12
C ARG A 58 -28.24 -9.69 7.47
N PHE A 59 -28.26 -10.76 6.69
CA PHE A 59 -29.52 -11.31 6.18
C PHE A 59 -30.12 -12.25 7.24
N GLN A 60 -31.26 -11.84 7.81
CA GLN A 60 -32.07 -12.73 8.63
C GLN A 60 -32.98 -13.53 7.71
N PHE A 61 -32.80 -14.84 7.63
CA PHE A 61 -33.78 -15.74 7.05
C PHE A 61 -34.49 -16.49 8.18
N LYS A 62 -35.82 -16.37 8.22
CA LYS A 62 -36.66 -17.23 9.05
C LYS A 62 -36.97 -18.49 8.26
N THR A 63 -36.47 -19.63 8.69
CA THR A 63 -36.90 -20.93 8.18
C THR A 63 -37.94 -21.50 9.12
N SER A 64 -39.13 -21.80 8.61
CA SER A 64 -40.18 -22.51 9.35
C SER A 64 -40.12 -23.99 8.98
N ASP A 65 -39.93 -24.88 9.96
CA ASP A 65 -40.11 -26.31 9.74
C ASP A 65 -41.61 -26.67 9.64
N LYS A 66 -41.93 -27.88 9.15
CA LYS A 66 -43.32 -28.35 9.06
C LYS A 66 -43.95 -28.70 10.42
N PHE A 67 -43.21 -28.51 11.51
CA PHE A 67 -43.64 -28.77 12.89
C PHE A 67 -43.88 -27.48 13.71
N GLY A 68 -43.73 -26.30 13.10
CA GLY A 68 -44.05 -25.02 13.73
C GLY A 68 -42.92 -24.45 14.60
N ASN A 69 -41.71 -25.02 14.56
CA ASN A 69 -40.56 -24.47 15.27
C ASN A 69 -39.86 -23.44 14.37
N SER A 70 -39.74 -22.21 14.86
CA SER A 70 -38.99 -21.16 14.18
C SER A 70 -37.56 -21.15 14.67
N GLU A 71 -36.63 -21.72 13.92
CA GLU A 71 -35.21 -21.45 14.12
C GLU A 71 -34.77 -20.33 13.19
N SER A 72 -34.19 -19.28 13.77
CA SER A 72 -33.53 -18.22 13.01
C SER A 72 -32.12 -18.68 12.65
N ALA A 73 -31.93 -19.12 11.42
CA ALA A 73 -30.59 -19.35 10.88
C ALA A 73 -29.99 -18.00 10.46
N PHE A 74 -28.88 -17.63 11.09
CA PHE A 74 -28.10 -16.47 10.68
C PHE A 74 -27.07 -16.90 9.65
N PHE A 75 -27.32 -16.58 8.38
CA PHE A 75 -26.30 -16.72 7.35
C PHE A 75 -25.50 -15.42 7.27
N SER A 76 -24.30 -15.41 7.84
CA SER A 76 -23.33 -14.36 7.60
C SER A 76 -22.59 -14.66 6.30
N VAL A 77 -22.83 -13.86 5.25
CA VAL A 77 -21.88 -13.78 4.14
C VAL A 77 -20.71 -12.93 4.63
N PHE A 78 -19.59 -13.58 4.95
CA PHE A 78 -18.35 -12.90 5.29
C PHE A 78 -17.73 -12.31 4.02
N PHE A 79 -17.99 -11.04 3.73
CA PHE A 79 -16.95 -10.21 3.13
C PHE A 79 -16.15 -9.67 4.31
N THR A 80 -15.07 -10.36 4.67
CA THR A 80 -14.21 -9.97 5.78
C THR A 80 -13.55 -8.62 5.49
N ASP A 81 -13.59 -7.73 6.47
CA ASP A 81 -12.71 -6.56 6.51
C ASP A 81 -11.28 -7.06 6.63
N LEU A 82 -10.60 -7.16 5.49
CA LEU A 82 -9.34 -7.90 5.37
C LEU A 82 -8.18 -7.29 6.15
N LEU A 83 -8.31 -6.11 6.77
CA LEU A 83 -7.27 -5.54 7.65
C LEU A 83 -7.80 -5.14 9.04
N GLU A 84 -9.12 -5.21 9.26
CA GLU A 84 -9.77 -4.88 10.53
C GLU A 84 -10.34 -6.12 11.24
N SER A 85 -10.31 -7.30 10.61
CA SER A 85 -10.80 -8.53 11.24
C SER A 85 -10.00 -8.87 12.50
N GLU A 86 -10.69 -9.41 13.50
CA GLU A 86 -10.08 -9.76 14.78
C GLU A 86 -9.47 -11.16 14.80
N GLU A 87 -9.85 -12.03 13.86
CA GLU A 87 -9.49 -13.45 13.94
C GLU A 87 -9.13 -14.01 12.56
N SER A 88 -7.91 -14.50 12.45
CA SER A 88 -7.40 -15.25 11.30
C SER A 88 -6.42 -16.31 11.81
N ASP A 89 -6.53 -17.53 11.28
CA ASP A 89 -5.70 -18.67 11.70
C ASP A 89 -4.24 -18.57 11.21
N GLY A 90 -3.92 -17.61 10.33
CA GLY A 90 -2.60 -17.45 9.73
C GLY A 90 -1.76 -16.37 10.42
N VAL A 91 -0.57 -16.75 10.91
CA VAL A 91 0.41 -15.81 11.51
C VAL A 91 0.74 -14.64 10.58
N ALA A 92 0.84 -14.88 9.26
CA ALA A 92 1.09 -13.83 8.28
C ALA A 92 -0.04 -12.78 8.23
N VAL A 93 -1.28 -13.23 8.33
CA VAL A 93 -2.48 -12.38 8.30
C VAL A 93 -2.58 -11.58 9.60
N GLN A 94 -2.34 -12.22 10.75
CA GLN A 94 -2.28 -11.55 12.05
C GLN A 94 -1.19 -10.46 12.09
N ASN A 95 -0.01 -10.74 11.54
CA ASN A 95 1.08 -9.75 11.44
C ASN A 95 0.67 -8.56 10.56
N ALA A 96 -0.01 -8.80 9.44
CA ALA A 96 -0.52 -7.73 8.59
C ALA A 96 -1.53 -6.83 9.33
N PHE A 97 -2.41 -7.41 10.15
CA PHE A 97 -3.37 -6.65 10.96
C PHE A 97 -2.70 -5.85 12.05
N SER A 98 -1.77 -6.48 12.79
CA SER A 98 -1.00 -5.81 13.82
C SER A 98 -0.22 -4.63 13.24
N PHE A 99 0.40 -4.83 12.08
CA PHE A 99 1.09 -3.78 11.35
C PHE A 99 0.15 -2.64 10.93
N TYR A 100 -1.02 -2.96 10.35
CA TYR A 100 -2.03 -1.97 9.98
C TYR A 100 -2.53 -1.17 11.18
N LYS A 101 -2.92 -1.85 12.28
CA LYS A 101 -3.40 -1.21 13.52
C LYS A 101 -2.34 -0.30 14.14
N SER A 102 -1.07 -0.71 14.12
CA SER A 102 0.05 0.11 14.58
C SER A 102 0.22 1.38 13.73
N CYS A 103 0.12 1.23 12.40
CA CYS A 103 0.22 2.34 11.44
C CYS A 103 -0.94 3.35 11.59
N MET A 104 -2.16 2.87 11.82
CA MET A 104 -3.35 3.72 11.96
C MET A 104 -3.47 4.39 13.33
N ASN A 105 -2.71 3.95 14.35
CA ASN A 105 -2.72 4.55 15.68
C ASN A 105 -1.85 5.82 15.75
N THR A 106 -2.38 6.91 15.20
CA THR A 106 -1.70 8.21 15.15
C THR A 106 -1.38 8.75 16.54
N SER A 107 -2.26 8.61 17.53
CA SER A 107 -1.99 9.07 18.91
C SER A 107 -0.71 8.48 19.50
N SER A 108 -0.46 7.18 19.25
CA SER A 108 0.78 6.52 19.68
C SER A 108 2.00 7.00 18.90
N ILE A 109 1.85 7.34 17.62
CA ILE A 109 2.93 7.88 16.79
C ILE A 109 3.29 9.30 17.26
N GLU A 110 2.30 10.17 17.40
CA GLU A 110 2.49 11.57 17.82
C GLU A 110 3.07 11.69 19.22
N SER A 111 2.68 10.83 20.17
CA SER A 111 3.24 10.84 21.53
C SER A 111 4.73 10.48 21.59
N ARG A 112 5.23 9.72 20.60
CA ARG A 112 6.66 9.36 20.48
C ARG A 112 7.46 10.41 19.71
N GLY A 113 6.81 11.19 18.85
CA GLY A 113 7.44 12.22 18.04
C GLY A 113 8.64 11.70 17.25
N ALA A 114 9.72 12.50 17.21
CA ALA A 114 10.94 12.16 16.46
C ALA A 114 11.86 11.14 17.17
N LEU A 115 11.56 10.72 18.40
CA LEU A 115 12.46 9.88 19.20
C LEU A 115 12.86 8.57 18.52
N PRO A 116 11.94 7.79 17.91
CA PRO A 116 12.33 6.55 17.22
C PRO A 116 13.34 6.80 16.10
N PHE A 117 13.18 7.91 15.38
CA PHE A 117 14.11 8.30 14.32
C PHE A 117 15.46 8.78 14.87
N LEU A 118 15.50 9.53 15.97
CA LEU A 118 16.76 9.97 16.58
C LEU A 118 17.57 8.80 17.15
N GLN A 119 16.90 7.83 17.78
CA GLN A 119 17.53 6.59 18.24
C GLN A 119 18.14 5.83 17.07
N PHE A 120 17.39 5.71 15.99
CA PHE A 120 17.83 5.07 14.76
C PHE A 120 19.01 5.79 14.10
N ALA A 121 19.00 7.12 14.04
CA ALA A 121 20.13 7.90 13.52
C ALA A 121 21.40 7.74 14.38
N ALA A 122 21.25 7.61 15.69
CA ALA A 122 22.38 7.38 16.61
C ALA A 122 23.07 6.02 16.33
N GLU A 123 22.33 4.97 15.96
CA GLU A 123 22.89 3.64 15.66
C GLU A 123 23.91 3.64 14.50
N TRP A 124 23.81 4.61 13.59
CA TRP A 124 24.61 4.66 12.36
C TRP A 124 25.73 5.69 12.38
N GLY A 125 26.00 6.28 13.55
CA GLY A 125 27.07 7.26 13.74
C GLY A 125 26.58 8.70 13.86
N GLY A 126 25.28 8.90 14.11
CA GLY A 126 24.69 10.21 14.39
C GLY A 126 24.42 11.04 13.14
N TRP A 127 23.64 12.11 13.31
CA TRP A 127 23.28 13.02 12.23
C TRP A 127 23.79 14.44 12.52
N PRO A 128 24.81 14.94 11.77
CA PRO A 128 25.47 16.21 12.07
C PRO A 128 24.57 17.44 12.17
N VAL A 129 23.40 17.42 11.52
CA VAL A 129 22.46 18.56 11.53
C VAL A 129 21.80 18.73 12.90
N VAL A 130 21.62 17.64 13.65
CA VAL A 130 20.88 17.64 14.93
C VAL A 130 21.79 17.40 16.14
N ASP A 131 22.99 16.86 15.93
CA ASP A 131 23.95 16.56 16.98
C ASP A 131 25.18 17.49 16.89
N THR A 132 25.23 18.48 17.78
CA THR A 132 26.34 19.44 17.88
C THR A 132 27.65 18.78 18.35
N SER A 133 27.57 17.61 18.97
CA SER A 133 28.74 16.84 19.41
C SER A 133 29.30 15.91 18.34
N TRP A 134 28.64 15.85 17.19
CA TRP A 134 29.03 14.99 16.08
C TRP A 134 30.40 15.39 15.50
N SER A 135 31.19 14.39 15.09
CA SER A 135 32.53 14.62 14.54
C SER A 135 32.82 13.77 13.31
N ALA A 136 33.13 14.43 12.21
CA ALA A 136 33.53 13.77 10.95
C ALA A 136 34.74 12.85 11.13
N LYS A 137 35.65 13.17 12.04
CA LYS A 137 36.84 12.34 12.32
C LYS A 137 36.50 10.99 12.95
N LYS A 138 35.37 10.90 13.66
CA LYS A 138 34.91 9.66 14.31
C LYS A 138 33.94 8.86 13.44
N PHE A 139 33.42 9.48 12.38
CA PHE A 139 32.42 8.87 11.52
C PHE A 139 33.06 7.88 10.55
N GLN A 140 32.43 6.72 10.38
CA GLN A 140 32.86 5.66 9.45
C GLN A 140 31.84 5.53 8.31
N PRO A 141 32.06 6.17 7.14
CA PRO A 141 31.05 6.24 6.09
C PRO A 141 30.62 4.87 5.54
N LEU A 142 31.57 3.98 5.27
CA LEU A 142 31.28 2.65 4.72
C LEU A 142 30.46 1.81 5.71
N SER A 143 30.84 1.82 6.99
CA SER A 143 30.10 1.14 8.05
C SER A 143 28.68 1.70 8.21
N ALA A 144 28.52 3.02 8.11
CA ALA A 144 27.21 3.66 8.19
C ALA A 144 26.32 3.26 7.02
N ILE A 145 26.79 3.38 5.78
CA ILE A 145 26.05 3.00 4.57
C ILE A 145 25.66 1.51 4.61
N ALA A 146 26.58 0.63 5.02
CA ALA A 146 26.31 -0.79 5.16
C ALA A 146 25.24 -1.08 6.22
N LYS A 147 25.34 -0.47 7.40
CA LYS A 147 24.34 -0.63 8.48
C LYS A 147 22.96 -0.14 8.06
N ILE A 148 22.89 1.02 7.41
CA ILE A 148 21.66 1.60 6.90
C ILE A 148 21.00 0.61 5.93
N GLN A 149 21.75 0.11 4.97
CA GLN A 149 21.20 -0.79 3.97
C GLN A 149 20.77 -2.14 4.57
N ILE A 150 21.54 -2.72 5.49
CA ILE A 150 21.19 -3.98 6.16
C ILE A 150 19.91 -3.83 6.98
N LYS A 151 19.75 -2.72 7.69
CA LYS A 151 18.60 -2.50 8.59
C LYS A 151 17.33 -2.07 7.86
N THR A 152 17.47 -1.30 6.77
CA THR A 152 16.32 -0.69 6.09
C THR A 152 15.98 -1.32 4.75
N GLY A 153 16.90 -2.07 4.15
CA GLY A 153 16.82 -2.52 2.77
C GLY A 153 17.12 -1.43 1.73
N TYR A 154 17.26 -0.16 2.13
CA TYR A 154 17.55 0.95 1.22
C TYR A 154 19.05 1.21 1.12
N GLY A 155 19.58 1.08 -0.10
CA GLY A 155 20.96 1.43 -0.40
C GLY A 155 21.12 2.90 -0.76
N TYR A 156 21.96 3.63 -0.02
CA TYR A 156 22.29 5.03 -0.29
C TYR A 156 23.72 5.12 -0.82
N ILE A 157 23.96 5.98 -1.82
CA ILE A 157 25.27 6.19 -2.49
C ILE A 157 25.76 4.95 -3.27
N LEU A 158 25.94 3.81 -2.60
CA LEU A 158 26.36 2.54 -3.18
C LEU A 158 25.36 1.44 -2.79
N PRO A 159 24.26 1.26 -3.54
CA PRO A 159 23.27 0.23 -3.24
C PRO A 159 23.81 -1.16 -3.59
N ILE A 160 23.92 -2.03 -2.59
CA ILE A 160 24.28 -3.45 -2.77
C ILE A 160 23.01 -4.29 -2.91
N ILE A 161 22.73 -4.81 -4.10
CA ILE A 161 21.57 -5.66 -4.35
C ILE A 161 22.06 -7.07 -4.67
N VAL A 162 21.44 -8.09 -4.06
CA VAL A 162 21.66 -9.49 -4.43
C VAL A 162 20.56 -9.90 -5.39
N GLY A 163 20.94 -10.21 -6.63
CA GLY A 163 20.04 -10.66 -7.68
C GLY A 163 20.55 -11.94 -8.33
N THR A 164 19.72 -12.52 -9.18
CA THR A 164 20.11 -13.67 -10.01
C THR A 164 21.17 -13.25 -11.01
N ASP A 165 22.24 -14.05 -11.18
CA ASP A 165 23.25 -13.80 -12.20
C ASP A 165 22.67 -14.08 -13.60
N PRO A 166 22.51 -13.05 -14.46
CA PRO A 166 21.93 -13.22 -15.80
C PRO A 166 22.67 -14.24 -16.67
N LYS A 167 23.96 -14.48 -16.43
CA LYS A 167 24.77 -15.43 -17.20
C LYS A 167 24.53 -16.89 -16.82
N THR A 168 23.96 -17.12 -15.65
CA THR A 168 23.66 -18.48 -15.15
C THR A 168 22.18 -18.84 -15.27
N GLN A 169 21.36 -17.88 -15.72
CA GLN A 169 19.94 -18.13 -15.90
C GLN A 169 19.71 -19.07 -17.09
N PRO A 170 18.97 -20.17 -16.92
CA PRO A 170 18.61 -21.03 -18.03
C PRO A 170 17.79 -20.25 -19.06
N GLU A 171 18.07 -20.46 -20.36
CA GLU A 171 17.42 -19.77 -21.50
C GLU A 171 15.87 -19.89 -21.51
N SER A 172 15.29 -20.75 -20.67
CA SER A 172 13.85 -20.94 -20.55
C SER A 172 13.08 -19.75 -19.94
N CYS A 173 13.76 -18.77 -19.33
CA CYS A 173 13.11 -17.63 -18.67
C CYS A 173 12.86 -16.42 -19.59
N TYR A 174 13.26 -16.46 -20.86
CA TYR A 174 13.09 -15.36 -21.83
C TYR A 174 12.04 -15.66 -22.94
N LYS A 175 11.10 -16.58 -22.69
CA LYS A 175 9.96 -16.84 -23.60
C LYS A 175 8.69 -16.13 -23.14
#